data_AF-A0A8C6FUY8-F1
#
_entry.id   AF-A0A8C6FUY8-F1
#
_cell.length_a   1.000
_cell.length_b   1.000
_cell.length_c   1.000
_cell.angle_alpha   90.00
_cell.angle_beta   90.00
_cell.angle_gamma   90.00
#
_symmetry.space_group_name_H-M   'P 1'
#
loop_
_entity.id
_entity.type
_entity.pdbx_description
1 polymer ?
#
loop_
_entity_poly.entity_id
_entity_poly.type
_entity_poly.pdbx_seq_one_letter_code
_entity_poly.pdbx_strand_id
1 'polypeptide(L)'
;MTSILRSPQALQLTLALIKPDAVAHPLILEAVHQQILSNKFLIVRMRELLWRKEDCQKFYREHEDSVVSASREIAAFFPDFSEQRWYEEEEPQLRYGPVHYSREGGIHFAAPTGGPGPA
;
A
#
# COMPACT_ATOMS: atom_id res chain seq x y z
N MET A 1 25.30 -27.76 8.04
CA MET A 1 24.03 -27.44 7.36
C MET A 1 24.08 -25.96 7.02
N THR A 2 24.38 -25.65 5.76
CA THR A 2 24.55 -24.29 5.26
C THR A 2 23.19 -23.60 5.23
N SER A 3 22.97 -22.66 6.15
CA SER A 3 21.78 -21.81 6.13
C SER A 3 21.85 -20.96 4.87
N ILE A 4 20.98 -21.24 3.90
CA ILE A 4 20.77 -20.39 2.73
C ILE A 4 20.34 -19.04 3.29
N LEU A 5 21.23 -18.04 3.24
CA LEU A 5 20.89 -16.67 3.54
C LEU A 5 19.87 -16.24 2.48
N ARG A 6 18.58 -16.39 2.77
CA ARG A 6 17.53 -15.77 1.97
C ARG A 6 17.80 -14.28 2.06
N SER A 7 18.33 -13.69 0.99
CA SER A 7 18.27 -12.25 0.81
C SER A 7 16.82 -11.84 1.07
N PRO A 8 16.56 -10.76 1.83
CA PRO A 8 15.19 -10.34 2.06
C PRO A 8 14.58 -10.02 0.70
N GLN A 9 13.59 -10.81 0.30
CA GLN A 9 12.91 -10.68 -0.98
C GLN A 9 12.29 -9.28 -1.04
N ALA A 10 12.31 -8.67 -2.23
CA ALA A 10 11.69 -7.36 -2.43
C ALA A 10 10.23 -7.40 -1.96
N LEU A 11 9.79 -6.35 -1.29
CA LEU A 11 8.41 -6.18 -0.84
C LEU A 11 7.47 -6.22 -2.05
N GLN A 12 6.38 -6.96 -1.94
CA GLN A 12 5.37 -7.03 -2.99
C GLN A 12 4.30 -5.97 -2.78
N LEU A 13 3.86 -5.35 -3.88
CA LEU A 13 2.74 -4.41 -3.87
C LEU A 13 1.42 -5.14 -4.10
N THR A 14 0.39 -4.67 -3.41
CA THR A 14 -0.99 -5.10 -3.58
C THR A 14 -1.92 -3.90 -3.38
N LEU A 15 -3.14 -3.99 -3.89
CA LEU A 15 -4.17 -2.96 -3.73
C LEU A 15 -5.26 -3.48 -2.81
N ALA A 16 -5.67 -2.67 -1.83
CA ALA A 16 -6.85 -2.91 -1.02
C ALA A 16 -7.92 -1.86 -1.34
N LEU A 17 -9.13 -2.32 -1.70
CA LEU A 17 -10.30 -1.48 -1.90
C LEU A 17 -11.29 -1.72 -0.75
N ILE A 18 -11.59 -0.65 0.00
CA ILE A 18 -12.55 -0.70 1.10
C ILE A 18 -13.90 -0.20 0.57
N LYS A 19 -14.91 -1.06 0.66
CA LYS A 19 -16.26 -0.73 0.17
C LYS A 19 -16.91 0.39 0.99
N PRO A 20 -17.82 1.19 0.41
CA PRO A 20 -18.42 2.33 1.07
C PRO A 20 -19.22 1.97 2.34
N ASP A 21 -19.84 0.78 2.38
CA ASP A 21 -20.52 0.26 3.56
C ASP A 21 -19.57 0.04 4.74
N ALA A 22 -18.33 -0.40 4.51
CA ALA A 22 -17.33 -0.54 5.56
C ALA A 22 -16.75 0.83 5.99
N VAL A 23 -16.53 1.75 5.05
CA VAL A 23 -16.04 3.11 5.35
C VAL A 23 -17.07 3.93 6.14
N ALA A 24 -18.37 3.74 5.85
CA ALA A 24 -19.45 4.44 6.54
C ALA A 24 -19.57 4.07 8.03
N HIS A 25 -18.95 2.97 8.47
CA HIS A 25 -18.96 2.53 9.86
C HIS A 25 -17.55 2.68 10.46
N PRO A 26 -17.29 3.72 11.28
CA PRO A 26 -15.95 4.03 11.78
C PRO A 26 -15.24 2.84 12.46
N LEU A 27 -15.99 2.04 13.22
CA LEU A 27 -15.45 0.86 13.90
C LEU A 27 -14.95 -0.23 12.93
N ILE A 28 -15.62 -0.39 11.78
CA ILE A 28 -15.22 -1.36 10.76
C ILE A 28 -13.95 -0.88 10.07
N LEU A 29 -13.90 0.40 9.70
CA LEU A 29 -12.72 0.99 9.08
C LEU A 29 -11.50 0.89 10.00
N GLU A 30 -11.65 1.23 11.27
CA GLU A 30 -10.60 1.06 12.28
C GLU A 30 -10.16 -0.40 12.42
N ALA A 31 -11.10 -1.34 12.46
CA ALA A 31 -10.78 -2.77 12.56
C ALA A 31 -10.01 -3.29 11.34
N VAL A 32 -10.41 -2.92 10.12
CA VAL A 32 -9.68 -3.24 8.89
C VAL A 32 -8.27 -2.67 8.96
N HIS A 33 -8.16 -1.40 9.38
CA HIS A 33 -6.88 -0.74 9.50
C HIS A 33 -5.97 -1.44 10.51
N GLN A 34 -6.47 -1.78 11.70
CA GLN A 34 -5.73 -2.55 12.70
C GLN A 34 -5.31 -3.93 12.18
N GLN A 35 -6.16 -4.59 11.40
CA GLN A 35 -5.85 -5.90 10.83
C GLN A 35 -4.70 -5.82 9.80
N ILE A 36 -4.64 -4.75 8.98
CA ILE A 36 -3.53 -4.53 8.06
C ILE A 36 -2.22 -4.36 8.85
N LEU A 37 -2.24 -3.54 9.91
CA LEU A 37 -1.08 -3.31 10.78
C LEU A 37 -0.63 -4.58 11.52
N SER A 38 -1.56 -5.33 12.11
CA SER A 38 -1.25 -6.53 12.89
C SER A 38 -0.65 -7.65 12.04
N ASN A 39 -1.02 -7.72 10.76
CA ASN A 39 -0.47 -8.65 9.78
C ASN A 39 0.84 -8.14 9.13
N LYS A 40 1.41 -7.03 9.62
CA LYS A 40 2.68 -6.45 9.16
C LYS A 40 2.68 -6.00 7.70
N PHE A 41 1.51 -5.65 7.16
CA PHE A 41 1.44 -4.98 5.87
C PHE A 41 1.83 -3.51 6.02
N LEU A 42 2.55 -3.00 5.02
CA LEU A 42 2.91 -1.59 4.95
C LEU A 42 1.93 -0.87 4.03
N ILE A 43 1.28 0.15 4.56
CA ILE A 43 0.40 1.02 3.78
C ILE A 43 1.27 2.12 3.15
N VAL A 44 1.60 2.00 1.88
CA VAL A 44 2.50 2.95 1.20
C VAL A 44 1.78 4.16 0.63
N ARG A 45 0.54 3.97 0.20
CA ARG A 45 -0.33 5.01 -0.35
C ARG A 45 -1.76 4.75 0.13
N MET A 46 -2.46 5.83 0.40
CA MET A 46 -3.88 5.82 0.76
C MET A 46 -4.57 6.96 0.02
N ARG A 47 -5.78 6.70 -0.46
CA ARG A 47 -6.62 7.71 -1.11
C ARG A 47 -8.08 7.38 -0.87
N GLU A 48 -8.86 8.39 -0.51
CA GLU A 48 -10.32 8.29 -0.46
C GLU A 48 -10.91 8.53 -1.85
N LEU A 49 -11.91 7.74 -2.20
CA LEU A 49 -12.52 7.75 -3.52
C LEU A 49 -14.03 7.92 -3.41
N LEU A 50 -14.57 8.86 -4.17
CA LEU A 50 -16.01 9.04 -4.35
C LEU A 50 -16.34 8.72 -5.80
N TRP A 51 -16.66 7.47 -6.06
CA TRP A 51 -17.12 7.02 -7.37
C TRP A 51 -18.63 7.05 -7.47
N ARG A 52 -19.14 7.45 -8.64
CA ARG A 52 -20.55 7.26 -8.96
C ARG A 52 -20.78 5.82 -9.38
N LYS A 53 -22.05 5.41 -9.37
CA LYS A 53 -22.46 4.08 -9.81
C LYS A 53 -21.96 3.75 -11.22
N GLU A 54 -21.97 4.73 -12.11
CA GLU A 54 -21.50 4.58 -13.51
C GLU A 54 -20.00 4.28 -13.58
N ASP A 55 -19.17 4.98 -12.79
CA ASP A 55 -17.73 4.77 -12.73
C ASP A 55 -17.39 3.37 -12.19
N CYS A 56 -18.07 2.97 -11.10
CA CYS A 56 -17.94 1.63 -10.54
C CYS A 56 -18.32 0.56 -11.57
N GLN A 57 -19.44 0.73 -12.28
CA GLN A 57 -19.90 -0.23 -13.28
C GLN A 57 -18.93 -0.36 -14.45
N LYS A 58 -18.35 0.76 -14.90
CA LYS A 58 -17.33 0.74 -15.96
C LYS A 58 -16.09 -0.02 -15.48
N PHE A 59 -15.61 0.30 -14.27
CA PHE A 59 -14.46 -0.38 -13.69
C PHE A 59 -14.71 -1.89 -13.56
N TYR A 60 -15.79 -2.32 -12.90
CA TYR A 60 -16.08 -3.74 -12.72
C TYR A 60 -16.26 -4.47 -14.05
N ARG A 61 -16.91 -3.87 -15.05
CA ARG A 61 -17.07 -4.49 -16.37
C ARG A 61 -15.73 -4.70 -17.07
N GLU A 62 -14.82 -3.74 -17.00
CA GLU A 62 -13.47 -3.87 -17.59
C GLU A 62 -12.63 -4.95 -16.87
N HIS A 63 -12.99 -5.30 -15.63
CA HIS A 63 -12.26 -6.23 -14.76
C HIS A 63 -12.98 -7.58 -14.59
N GLU A 64 -14.19 -7.76 -15.13
CA GLU A 64 -14.96 -9.01 -15.10
C GLU A 64 -14.32 -10.12 -15.96
N ASP A 65 -13.58 -9.75 -17.01
CA ASP A 65 -13.07 -10.67 -18.03
C ASP A 65 -11.56 -10.98 -17.92
N SER A 66 -10.84 -10.50 -16.90
CA SER A 66 -9.40 -10.69 -16.81
C SER A 66 -8.89 -10.84 -15.37
N VAL A 67 -7.95 -11.76 -15.15
CA VAL A 67 -7.12 -11.77 -13.94
C VAL A 67 -6.23 -10.54 -14.00
N VAL A 68 -6.69 -9.43 -13.43
CA VAL A 68 -5.93 -8.18 -13.41
C VAL A 68 -4.83 -8.30 -12.36
N SER A 69 -3.58 -8.02 -12.75
CA SER A 69 -2.46 -7.94 -11.80
C SER A 69 -2.64 -6.73 -10.89
N ALA A 70 -2.20 -6.83 -9.64
CA ALA A 70 -2.18 -5.72 -8.69
C ALA A 70 -1.58 -4.44 -9.29
N SER A 71 -0.50 -4.54 -10.07
CA SER A 71 0.13 -3.42 -10.77
C SER A 71 -0.83 -2.62 -11.67
N ARG A 72 -1.71 -3.31 -12.41
CA ARG A 72 -2.69 -2.65 -13.28
C ARG A 72 -3.78 -1.96 -12.49
N GLU A 73 -4.28 -2.60 -11.45
CA GLU A 73 -5.27 -1.98 -10.57
C GLU A 73 -4.67 -0.76 -9.86
N ILE A 74 -3.45 -0.89 -9.32
CA ILE A 74 -2.73 0.22 -8.69
C ILE A 74 -2.62 1.40 -9.67
N ALA A 75 -2.23 1.17 -10.93
CA ALA A 75 -2.15 2.25 -11.92
C ALA A 75 -3.51 2.91 -12.21
N ALA A 76 -4.61 2.15 -12.18
CA ALA A 76 -5.96 2.70 -12.36
C ALA A 76 -6.39 3.59 -11.18
N PHE A 77 -6.05 3.19 -9.95
CA PHE A 77 -6.40 3.92 -8.73
C PHE A 77 -5.35 4.92 -8.26
N PHE A 78 -4.14 4.90 -8.78
CA PHE A 78 -3.05 5.81 -8.43
C PHE A 78 -2.27 6.15 -9.71
N PRO A 79 -2.84 6.96 -10.62
CA PRO A 79 -2.19 7.25 -11.90
C PRO A 79 -0.83 7.96 -11.75
N ASP A 80 -0.64 8.69 -10.65
CA ASP A 80 0.61 9.38 -10.32
C ASP A 80 1.63 8.47 -9.59
N PHE A 81 1.25 7.24 -9.26
CA PHE A 81 2.13 6.30 -8.56
C PHE A 81 2.93 5.46 -9.56
N SER A 82 4.25 5.63 -9.54
CA SER A 82 5.17 4.80 -10.33
C SER A 82 5.71 3.66 -9.47
N GLU A 83 5.28 2.44 -9.76
CA GLU A 83 5.81 1.22 -9.13
C GLU A 83 7.32 1.11 -9.31
N GLN A 84 7.83 1.45 -10.50
CA GLN A 84 9.26 1.39 -10.80
C GLN A 84 10.05 2.30 -9.85
N ARG A 85 9.65 3.58 -9.75
CA ARG A 85 10.29 4.52 -8.82
C ARG A 85 10.19 4.02 -7.38
N TRP A 86 9.04 3.47 -7.00
CA TRP A 86 8.84 2.93 -5.67
C TRP A 86 9.82 1.80 -5.36
N TYR A 87 10.02 0.83 -6.26
CA TYR A 87 10.98 -0.26 -6.09
C TYR A 87 12.45 0.23 -6.04
N GLU A 88 12.78 1.29 -6.77
CA GLU A 88 14.14 1.84 -6.84
C GLU A 88 14.48 2.70 -5.61
N GLU A 89 13.55 3.53 -5.14
CA GLU A 89 13.81 4.57 -4.15
C GLU A 89 13.22 4.25 -2.76
N GLU A 90 11.96 3.80 -2.70
CA GLU A 90 11.19 3.69 -1.44
C GLU A 90 11.25 2.28 -0.83
N GLU A 91 11.13 1.23 -1.65
CA GLU A 91 11.13 -0.18 -1.23
C GLU A 91 12.34 -0.54 -0.37
N PRO A 92 13.59 -0.20 -0.76
CA PRO A 92 14.75 -0.62 0.01
C PRO A 92 14.76 0.04 1.39
N GLN A 93 14.30 1.29 1.49
CA GLN A 93 14.22 2.03 2.75
C GLN A 93 13.14 1.44 3.66
N LEU A 94 12.00 1.02 3.11
CA LEU A 94 10.92 0.38 3.87
C LEU A 94 11.27 -1.06 4.28
N ARG A 95 12.07 -1.77 3.49
CA ARG A 95 12.49 -3.14 3.78
C ARG A 95 13.60 -3.22 4.82
N TYR A 96 14.56 -2.28 4.79
CA TYR A 96 15.74 -2.32 5.67
C TYR A 96 15.73 -1.26 6.79
N GLY A 97 15.00 -0.16 6.62
CA GLY A 97 14.97 0.95 7.57
C GLY A 97 13.88 0.82 8.63
N PRO A 98 13.94 1.63 9.71
CA PRO A 98 12.85 1.73 10.66
C PRO A 98 11.64 2.40 9.97
N VAL A 99 10.51 1.70 9.97
CA VAL A 99 9.27 2.17 9.36
C VAL A 99 8.39 2.82 10.43
N HIS A 100 7.90 4.02 10.16
CA HIS A 100 6.95 4.73 11.01
C HIS A 100 5.59 4.85 10.33
N TYR A 101 4.53 4.64 11.10
CA TYR A 101 3.16 4.86 10.67
C TYR A 101 2.70 6.27 11.06
N SER A 102 2.31 7.09 10.08
CA SER A 102 1.67 8.39 10.31
C SER A 102 0.16 8.20 10.43
N ARG A 103 -0.41 8.54 11.59
CA ARG A 103 -1.86 8.55 11.80
C ARG A 103 -2.58 9.62 10.97
N GLU A 104 -1.93 10.76 10.73
CA GLU A 104 -2.51 11.86 9.95
C GLU A 104 -2.66 11.48 8.47
N GLY A 105 -1.64 10.80 7.93
CA GLY A 105 -1.62 10.39 6.52
C GLY A 105 -2.19 9.00 6.24
N GLY A 106 -2.41 8.19 7.28
CA GLY A 106 -2.82 6.78 7.09
C GLY A 106 -1.76 5.91 6.41
N ILE A 107 -0.51 6.36 6.36
CA ILE A 107 0.56 5.72 5.58
C ILE A 107 1.81 5.48 6.41
N HIS A 108 2.57 4.48 5.98
CA HIS A 108 3.91 4.19 6.45
C HIS A 108 4.93 4.92 5.60
N PHE A 109 5.96 5.43 6.27
CA PHE A 109 7.12 6.00 5.64
C PHE A 109 8.37 5.46 6.31
N ALA A 110 9.44 5.29 5.55
CA ALA A 110 10.74 4.99 6.12
C ALA A 110 11.18 6.22 6.91
N ALA A 111 11.74 6.02 8.11
CA ALA A 111 12.42 7.11 8.78
C ALA A 111 13.49 7.65 7.82
N PRO A 112 13.67 8.98 7.72
CA PRO A 112 14.85 9.49 7.06
C PRO A 112 16.04 8.85 7.75
N THR A 113 16.83 8.08 6.99
CA THR A 113 18.11 7.58 7.48
C THR A 113 19.00 8.80 7.68
N GLY A 114 18.88 9.42 8.85
CA GLY A 114 19.75 10.50 9.27
C GLY A 114 21.17 9.96 9.29
N GLY A 115 22.00 10.49 8.38
CA GLY A 115 23.42 10.61 8.65
C GLY A 115 23.64 11.31 10.00
N PRO A 116 24.81 11.13 10.61
CA PRO A 116 25.04 11.35 12.03
C PRO A 116 24.67 12.79 12.42
N GLY A 117 23.99 12.94 13.56
CA GLY A 117 23.72 14.25 14.14
C GLY A 117 25.03 15.04 14.28
N PRO A 118 25.04 16.35 13.97
CA PRO A 118 26.23 17.15 14.17
C PRO A 118 26.48 17.33 15.68
N ALA A 119 27.68 16.90 16.08
CA ALA A 119 28.53 17.28 17.23
C ALA A 119 27.85 17.64 18.56
#